data_AF-A0A0V0Q8S5-F1
#
_entry.id   AF-A0A0V0Q8S5-F1
#
_cell.length_a   1.000
_cell.length_b   1.000
_cell.length_c   1.000
_cell.angle_alpha   90.00
_cell.angle_beta   90.00
_cell.angle_gamma   90.00
#
_symmetry.space_group_name_H-M   'P 1'
#
loop_
_entity.id
_entity.type
_entity.pdbx_description
1 polymer ?
#
loop_
_entity_poly.entity_id
_entity_poly.type
_entity_poly.pdbx_seq_one_letter_code
_entity_poly.pdbx_strand_id
1 'polypeptide(L)'
;MQSIEKSQKQAQEILKTQKGISVQGAQYIGEGIKELKNLTNLNLNLCYNSISDQSAQYIGEGIKQLKNLTNLNLDLSYNNISDQGAQYIGEGIKQLKNITNFNLYLINNSISDQGAQYIGEGIKQLKNLTNLNLDLIFFSFSQIQYNKQFLIIFLFT
;
A
#
# COMPACT_ATOMS: atom_id res chain seq x y z
N MET A 1 11.24 2.47 -31.97
CA MET A 1 9.88 1.89 -31.79
C MET A 1 9.94 0.40 -31.44
N GLN A 2 10.57 -0.45 -32.25
CA GLN A 2 10.70 -1.90 -31.97
C GLN A 2 11.44 -2.26 -30.67
N SER A 3 12.47 -1.49 -30.26
CA SER A 3 13.14 -1.75 -28.98
C SER A 3 12.25 -1.47 -27.77
N ILE A 4 11.43 -0.41 -27.83
CA ILE A 4 10.49 -0.02 -26.76
C ILE A 4 9.39 -1.06 -26.60
N GLU A 5 8.79 -1.53 -27.70
CA GLU A 5 7.77 -2.59 -27.65
C GLU A 5 8.34 -3.90 -27.08
N LYS A 6 9.60 -4.24 -27.42
CA LYS A 6 10.28 -5.40 -26.86
C LYS A 6 10.49 -5.27 -25.35
N SER A 7 10.95 -4.10 -24.88
CA SER A 7 11.12 -3.80 -23.46
C SER A 7 9.79 -3.86 -22.69
N GLN A 8 8.71 -3.31 -23.25
CA GLN A 8 7.37 -3.36 -22.66
C GLN A 8 6.84 -4.80 -22.57
N LYS A 9 7.00 -5.60 -23.63
CA LYS A 9 6.56 -6.99 -23.64
C LYS A 9 7.35 -7.85 -22.65
N GLN A 10 8.65 -7.60 -22.53
CA GLN A 10 9.51 -8.28 -21.55
C GLN A 10 9.16 -7.89 -20.11
N ALA A 11 8.86 -6.60 -19.84
CA ALA A 11 8.36 -6.16 -18.54
C ALA A 11 7.00 -6.81 -18.21
N GLN A 12 6.09 -6.93 -19.18
CA GLN A 12 4.81 -7.62 -18.99
C GLN A 12 4.97 -9.12 -18.70
N GLU A 13 5.93 -9.81 -19.31
CA GLU A 13 6.22 -11.22 -19.01
C GLU A 13 6.88 -11.40 -17.64
N ILE A 14 7.77 -10.49 -17.24
CA ILE A 14 8.35 -10.49 -15.89
C ILE A 14 7.24 -10.27 -14.84
N LEU A 15 6.30 -9.36 -15.09
CA LEU A 15 5.13 -9.16 -14.22
C LEU A 15 4.23 -10.41 -14.13
N LYS A 16 4.13 -11.21 -15.20
CA LYS A 16 3.37 -12.48 -15.19
C LYS A 16 4.04 -13.61 -14.41
N THR A 17 5.36 -13.55 -14.21
CA THR A 17 6.11 -14.57 -13.46
C THR A 17 6.24 -14.25 -11.96
N GLN A 18 5.90 -13.03 -11.54
CA GLN A 18 5.83 -12.65 -10.13
C GLN A 18 4.63 -13.33 -9.44
N LYS A 19 4.92 -14.30 -8.57
CA LYS A 19 3.92 -14.97 -7.73
C LYS A 19 3.55 -14.05 -6.55
N GLY A 20 2.70 -13.06 -6.81
CA GLY A 20 2.09 -12.24 -5.75
C GLY A 20 1.15 -13.07 -4.86
N ILE A 21 0.72 -12.47 -3.75
CA ILE A 21 -0.29 -13.06 -2.88
C ILE A 21 -1.63 -13.03 -3.61
N SER A 22 -2.24 -14.21 -3.77
CA SER A 22 -3.60 -14.27 -4.29
C SER A 22 -4.58 -13.60 -3.33
N VAL A 23 -5.73 -13.15 -3.85
CA VAL A 23 -6.80 -12.59 -3.01
C VAL A 23 -7.18 -13.54 -1.87
N GLN A 24 -7.22 -14.85 -2.14
CA GLN A 24 -7.47 -15.87 -1.12
C GLN A 24 -6.37 -15.93 -0.06
N GLY A 25 -5.10 -15.78 -0.45
CA GLY A 25 -3.99 -15.70 0.48
C GLY A 25 -4.09 -14.47 1.38
N ALA A 26 -4.44 -13.31 0.82
CA ALA A 26 -4.67 -12.09 1.59
C ALA A 26 -5.87 -12.23 2.56
N GLN A 27 -6.93 -12.93 2.13
CA GLN A 27 -8.05 -13.28 3.01
C GLN A 27 -7.58 -14.07 4.23
N TYR A 28 -6.82 -15.16 4.03
CA TYR A 28 -6.32 -15.96 5.14
C TYR A 28 -5.37 -15.19 6.05
N ILE A 29 -4.55 -14.29 5.51
CA ILE A 29 -3.72 -13.37 6.30
C ILE A 29 -4.61 -12.47 7.17
N GLY A 30 -5.62 -11.83 6.58
CA GLY A 30 -6.56 -10.96 7.31
C GLY A 30 -7.31 -11.69 8.42
N GLU A 31 -7.82 -12.89 8.13
CA GLU A 31 -8.50 -13.76 9.10
C GLU A 31 -7.55 -14.18 10.24
N GLY A 32 -6.32 -14.58 9.92
CA GLY A 32 -5.31 -14.92 10.92
C GLY A 32 -4.96 -13.74 11.83
N ILE A 33 -4.71 -12.56 11.24
CA ILE A 33 -4.42 -11.33 11.99
C ILE A 33 -5.57 -10.99 12.95
N LYS A 34 -6.83 -11.11 12.47
CA LYS A 34 -8.01 -10.80 13.28
C LYS A 34 -8.06 -11.57 14.60
N GLU A 35 -7.53 -12.79 14.67
CA GLU A 35 -7.55 -13.62 15.88
C GLU A 35 -6.47 -13.24 16.92
N LEU A 36 -5.48 -12.42 16.55
CA LEU A 36 -4.35 -12.04 17.42
C LEU A 36 -4.72 -10.91 18.41
N LYS A 37 -5.76 -11.09 19.22
CA LYS A 37 -6.34 -10.02 20.09
C LYS A 37 -5.38 -9.43 21.12
N ASN A 38 -4.36 -10.18 21.53
CA ASN A 38 -3.36 -9.75 22.52
C ASN A 38 -2.10 -9.16 21.88
N LEU A 39 -2.05 -9.05 20.55
CA LEU A 39 -0.88 -8.53 19.85
C LEU A 39 -0.72 -7.04 20.12
N THR A 40 0.47 -6.67 20.60
CA THR A 40 0.85 -5.28 20.88
C THR A 40 1.75 -4.70 19.78
N ASN A 41 2.40 -5.56 19.00
CA ASN A 41 3.34 -5.19 17.94
C ASN A 41 3.03 -5.99 16.68
N LEU A 42 2.81 -5.30 15.56
CA LEU A 42 2.67 -5.93 14.25
C LEU A 42 3.63 -5.29 13.27
N ASN A 43 4.48 -6.13 12.68
CA ASN A 43 5.25 -5.79 11.49
C ASN A 43 4.78 -6.67 10.34
N LEU A 44 4.09 -6.07 9.38
CA LEU A 44 3.54 -6.74 8.21
C LEU A 44 4.15 -6.12 6.95
N ASN A 45 5.08 -6.85 6.34
CA ASN A 45 5.68 -6.48 5.06
C ASN A 45 5.06 -7.32 3.94
N LEU A 46 4.31 -6.65 3.08
CA LEU A 46 3.68 -7.20 1.88
C LEU A 46 4.10 -6.41 0.64
N CYS A 47 5.31 -5.85 0.66
CA CYS A 47 5.90 -5.15 -0.47
C CYS A 47 6.07 -6.08 -1.68
N TYR A 48 5.74 -5.64 -2.90
CA TYR A 48 5.82 -6.46 -4.13
C TYR A 48 4.99 -7.76 -4.09
N ASN A 49 3.74 -7.72 -3.60
CA ASN A 49 2.89 -8.90 -3.48
C ASN A 49 1.61 -8.85 -4.32
N SER A 50 1.50 -7.94 -5.29
CA SER A 50 0.31 -7.77 -6.14
C SER A 50 -0.99 -7.59 -5.32
N ILE A 51 -0.91 -6.95 -4.15
CA ILE A 51 -2.06 -6.65 -3.30
C ILE A 51 -3.01 -5.73 -4.07
N SER A 52 -4.21 -6.23 -4.36
CA SER A 52 -5.32 -5.47 -4.96
C SER A 52 -6.15 -4.76 -3.87
N ASP A 53 -7.12 -3.94 -4.28
CA ASP A 53 -8.08 -3.33 -3.36
C ASP A 53 -8.85 -4.33 -2.50
N GLN A 54 -9.22 -5.48 -3.09
CA GLN A 54 -9.90 -6.55 -2.35
C GLN A 54 -8.95 -7.23 -1.35
N SER A 55 -7.68 -7.45 -1.72
CA SER A 55 -6.68 -7.95 -0.78
C SER A 55 -6.43 -6.94 0.36
N ALA A 56 -6.37 -5.64 0.04
CA ALA A 56 -6.24 -4.56 1.02
C ALA A 56 -7.46 -4.49 1.97
N GLN A 57 -8.66 -4.80 1.48
CA GLN A 57 -9.86 -4.94 2.31
C GLN A 57 -9.67 -5.98 3.41
N TYR A 58 -9.22 -7.20 3.07
CA TYR A 58 -9.02 -8.25 4.06
C TYR A 58 -7.94 -7.88 5.08
N ILE A 59 -6.86 -7.23 4.64
CA ILE A 59 -5.79 -6.73 5.53
C ILE A 59 -6.36 -5.68 6.49
N GLY A 60 -7.12 -4.70 5.98
CA GLY A 60 -7.77 -3.68 6.79
C GLY A 60 -8.76 -4.27 7.81
N GLU A 61 -9.58 -5.24 7.39
CA GLU A 61 -10.51 -5.98 8.25
C GLU A 61 -9.80 -6.78 9.36
N GLY A 62 -8.62 -7.33 9.07
CA GLY A 62 -7.78 -8.00 10.06
C GLY A 62 -7.22 -7.01 11.08
N ILE A 63 -6.55 -5.96 10.61
CA ILE A 63 -5.86 -4.99 11.46
C ILE A 63 -6.83 -4.26 12.39
N LYS A 64 -8.04 -3.89 11.93
CA LYS A 64 -9.01 -3.14 12.73
C LYS A 64 -9.41 -3.82 14.05
N GLN A 65 -9.14 -5.11 14.16
CA GLN A 65 -9.47 -5.96 15.30
C GLN A 65 -8.39 -5.98 16.39
N LEU A 66 -7.19 -5.45 16.10
CA LEU A 66 -6.04 -5.44 17.01
C LEU A 66 -6.14 -4.26 17.99
N LYS A 67 -7.10 -4.33 18.93
CA LYS A 67 -7.40 -3.23 19.85
C LYS A 67 -6.27 -2.91 20.84
N ASN A 68 -5.40 -3.87 21.11
CA ASN A 68 -4.25 -3.73 22.01
C ASN A 68 -2.96 -3.32 21.30
N LEU A 69 -3.01 -3.09 19.98
CA LEU A 69 -1.83 -2.75 19.19
C LEU A 69 -1.32 -1.36 19.57
N THR A 70 -0.04 -1.28 19.93
CA THR A 70 0.65 -0.03 20.25
C THR A 70 1.66 0.37 19.17
N ASN A 71 2.16 -0.62 18.42
CA ASN A 71 3.14 -0.45 17.34
C ASN A 71 2.67 -1.16 16.07
N LEU A 72 2.55 -0.40 14.97
CA LEU A 72 2.23 -0.94 13.66
C LEU A 72 3.25 -0.47 12.62
N ASN A 73 3.89 -1.44 11.97
CA ASN A 73 4.69 -1.24 10.77
C ASN A 73 4.00 -1.99 9.62
N LEU A 74 3.43 -1.25 8.67
CA LEU A 74 2.71 -1.80 7.53
C LEU A 74 3.36 -1.33 6.23
N ASP A 75 4.03 -2.25 5.53
CA ASP A 75 4.60 -1.99 4.22
C ASP A 75 3.75 -2.66 3.14
N LEU A 76 3.07 -1.83 2.35
CA LEU A 76 2.23 -2.20 1.23
C LEU A 76 2.76 -1.58 -0.08
N SER A 77 4.05 -1.23 -0.13
CA SER A 77 4.67 -0.61 -1.29
C SER A 77 4.70 -1.55 -2.50
N TYR A 78 4.75 -0.98 -3.71
CA TYR A 78 4.85 -1.70 -4.98
C TYR A 78 3.75 -2.75 -5.15
N ASN A 79 2.50 -2.31 -4.98
CA ASN A 79 1.31 -3.13 -5.13
C ASN A 79 0.30 -2.45 -6.06
N ASN A 80 -0.90 -3.02 -6.15
CA ASN A 80 -1.97 -2.56 -7.05
C ASN A 80 -3.13 -1.94 -6.25
N ILE A 81 -2.80 -1.23 -5.17
CA ILE A 81 -3.78 -0.55 -4.32
C ILE A 81 -4.18 0.76 -4.98
N SER A 82 -5.49 0.98 -5.14
CA SER A 82 -6.08 2.24 -5.59
C SER A 82 -6.63 3.05 -4.41
N ASP A 83 -7.32 4.14 -4.70
CA ASP A 83 -8.06 4.91 -3.69
C ASP A 83 -9.05 4.05 -2.90
N GLN A 84 -9.65 3.04 -3.52
CA GLN A 84 -10.58 2.14 -2.84
C GLN A 84 -9.88 1.24 -1.82
N GLY A 85 -8.72 0.68 -2.17
CA GLY A 85 -7.91 -0.09 -1.23
C GLY A 85 -7.35 0.79 -0.11
N ALA A 86 -6.92 2.02 -0.44
CA ALA A 86 -6.51 3.00 0.56
C ALA A 86 -7.66 3.35 1.53
N GLN A 87 -8.90 3.43 1.05
CA GLN A 87 -10.08 3.58 1.90
C GLN A 87 -10.19 2.45 2.93
N TYR A 88 -10.08 1.19 2.50
CA TYR A 88 -10.17 0.07 3.42
C TYR A 88 -9.04 0.04 4.46
N ILE A 89 -7.82 0.38 4.04
CA ILE A 89 -6.69 0.50 4.96
C ILE A 89 -6.93 1.64 5.98
N GLY A 90 -7.38 2.81 5.53
CA GLY A 90 -7.74 3.93 6.39
C GLY A 90 -8.83 3.59 7.40
N GLU A 91 -9.88 2.88 6.95
CA GLU A 91 -10.96 2.36 7.79
C GLU A 91 -10.47 1.37 8.85
N GLY A 92 -9.45 0.57 8.54
CA GLY A 92 -8.81 -0.32 9.50
C GLY A 92 -7.98 0.44 10.53
N ILE A 93 -7.15 1.37 10.07
CA ILE A 93 -6.26 2.21 10.91
C ILE A 93 -7.08 3.01 11.93
N LYS A 94 -8.22 3.59 11.51
CA LYS A 94 -9.02 4.49 12.37
C LYS A 94 -9.49 3.83 13.67
N GLN A 95 -9.48 2.50 13.73
CA GLN A 95 -9.91 1.69 14.86
C GLN A 95 -8.81 1.40 15.90
N LEU A 96 -7.55 1.73 15.60
CA LEU A 96 -6.39 1.40 16.41
C LEU A 96 -6.10 2.46 17.48
N LYS A 97 -6.98 2.59 18.48
CA LYS A 97 -6.95 3.71 19.43
C LYS A 97 -5.72 3.78 20.35
N ASN A 98 -5.00 2.67 20.51
CA ASN A 98 -3.85 2.55 21.41
C ASN A 98 -2.50 2.69 20.69
N ILE A 99 -2.49 2.95 19.37
CA ILE A 99 -1.25 3.11 18.62
C ILE A 99 -0.49 4.35 19.07
N THR A 100 0.80 4.14 19.33
CA THR A 100 1.78 5.15 19.73
C THR A 100 2.89 5.31 18.70
N ASN A 101 3.21 4.24 17.95
CA ASN A 101 4.15 4.24 16.84
C ASN A 101 3.49 3.67 15.58
N PHE A 102 3.46 4.44 14.51
CA PHE A 102 2.85 4.03 13.24
C PHE A 102 3.76 4.33 12.06
N ASN A 103 4.10 3.29 11.32
CA ASN A 103 4.78 3.38 10.04
C ASN A 103 3.89 2.80 8.94
N LEU A 104 3.63 3.58 7.89
CA LEU A 104 2.88 3.16 6.72
C LEU A 104 3.65 3.51 5.45
N TYR A 105 3.92 2.48 4.65
CA TYR A 105 4.56 2.62 3.35
C TYR A 105 3.59 2.15 2.26
N LEU A 106 3.26 3.06 1.34
CA LEU A 106 2.33 2.84 0.23
C LEU A 106 2.96 3.26 -1.11
N ILE A 107 4.29 3.32 -1.18
CA ILE A 107 5.06 3.77 -2.35
C ILE A 107 4.65 2.97 -3.58
N ASN A 108 4.57 3.61 -4.74
CA ASN A 108 4.32 2.94 -6.02
C ASN A 108 3.03 2.08 -6.01
N ASN A 109 1.95 2.68 -5.54
CA ASN A 109 0.57 2.22 -5.71
C ASN A 109 -0.21 3.21 -6.61
N SER A 110 -1.43 2.86 -6.99
CA SER A 110 -2.32 3.69 -7.82
C SER A 110 -3.22 4.62 -6.97
N ILE A 111 -2.64 5.24 -5.93
CA ILE A 111 -3.35 6.11 -4.99
C ILE A 111 -3.26 7.56 -5.46
N SER A 112 -4.39 8.26 -5.47
CA SER A 112 -4.51 9.68 -5.75
C SER A 112 -4.69 10.49 -4.45
N ASP A 113 -4.93 11.79 -4.59
CA ASP A 113 -5.29 12.68 -3.47
C ASP A 113 -6.50 12.16 -2.69
N GLN A 114 -7.45 11.49 -3.36
CA GLN A 114 -8.64 10.93 -2.71
C GLN A 114 -8.29 9.76 -1.79
N GLY A 115 -7.41 8.85 -2.22
CA GLY A 115 -6.93 7.77 -1.37
C GLY A 115 -6.04 8.27 -0.24
N ALA A 116 -5.21 9.28 -0.50
CA ALA A 116 -4.44 9.97 0.54
C ALA A 116 -5.36 10.60 1.60
N GLN A 117 -6.49 11.20 1.20
CA GLN A 117 -7.51 11.73 2.12
C GLN A 117 -8.05 10.62 3.05
N TYR A 118 -8.36 9.43 2.51
CA TYR A 118 -8.86 8.32 3.34
C TYR A 118 -7.84 7.85 4.38
N ILE A 119 -6.56 7.75 4.00
CA ILE A 119 -5.48 7.45 4.94
C ILE A 119 -5.39 8.53 6.02
N GLY A 120 -5.45 9.81 5.62
CA GLY A 120 -5.43 10.96 6.54
C GLY A 120 -6.58 10.94 7.54
N GLU A 121 -7.81 10.64 7.12
CA GLU A 121 -8.96 10.51 8.01
C GLU A 121 -8.79 9.34 9.00
N GLY A 122 -8.14 8.25 8.59
CA GLY A 122 -7.77 7.16 9.50
C GLY A 122 -6.77 7.60 10.56
N ILE A 123 -5.69 8.25 10.14
CA ILE A 123 -4.61 8.71 11.03
C ILE A 123 -5.08 9.77 12.03
N LYS A 124 -5.96 10.68 11.62
CA LYS A 124 -6.58 11.72 12.47
C LYS A 124 -7.28 11.14 13.71
N GLN A 125 -7.65 9.86 13.68
CA GLN A 125 -8.29 9.15 14.79
C GLN A 125 -7.31 8.53 15.80
N LEU A 126 -6.00 8.51 15.51
CA LEU A 126 -4.95 7.95 16.35
C LEU A 126 -4.49 8.99 17.39
N LYS A 127 -5.29 9.21 18.44
CA LYS A 127 -5.07 10.30 19.41
C LYS A 127 -3.84 10.13 20.31
N ASN A 128 -3.32 8.91 20.43
CA ASN A 128 -2.16 8.58 21.26
C ASN A 128 -0.86 8.47 20.45
N LEU A 129 -0.90 8.80 19.15
CA LEU A 129 0.24 8.68 18.26
C LEU A 129 1.34 9.66 18.65
N THR A 130 2.54 9.14 18.87
CA THR A 130 3.73 9.95 19.22
C THR A 130 4.80 9.91 18.13
N ASN A 131 4.87 8.80 17.38
CA ASN A 131 5.78 8.66 16.25
C ASN A 131 5.00 8.22 15.01
N LEU A 132 5.17 8.97 13.93
CA LEU A 132 4.53 8.72 12.64
C LEU A 132 5.58 8.77 11.54
N ASN A 133 5.72 7.67 10.80
CA ASN A 133 6.43 7.63 9.53
C ASN A 133 5.46 7.30 8.39
N LEU A 134 5.41 8.15 7.37
CA LEU A 134 4.58 7.96 6.20
C LEU A 134 5.44 8.07 4.95
N ASP A 135 5.42 7.02 4.13
CA ASP A 135 5.96 7.06 2.79
C ASP A 135 4.86 6.77 1.77
N LEU A 136 4.35 7.85 1.18
CA LEU A 136 3.17 7.87 0.31
C LEU A 136 3.55 8.28 -1.13
N ILE A 137 4.78 7.99 -1.59
CA ILE A 137 5.19 8.40 -2.94
C ILE A 137 4.35 7.66 -3.99
N PHE A 138 3.41 8.39 -4.60
CA PHE A 138 2.53 7.89 -5.65
C PHE A 138 3.02 8.36 -7.02
N PHE A 139 3.37 7.43 -7.91
CA PHE A 139 3.68 7.78 -9.29
C PHE A 139 2.38 7.84 -10.09
N SER A 140 1.87 9.04 -10.32
CA SER A 140 0.86 9.25 -11.34
C SER A 140 1.52 9.38 -12.71
N PHE A 141 1.18 8.48 -13.65
CA PHE A 141 1.58 8.62 -15.06
C PHE A 141 1.09 9.94 -15.70
N SER A 142 0.13 10.65 -15.10
CA SER A 142 -0.29 11.97 -15.57
C SER A 142 0.77 13.07 -15.38
N GLN A 143 1.74 12.87 -14.48
CA GLN A 143 2.85 13.83 -14.29
C GLN A 143 3.97 13.68 -15.34
N ILE A 144 3.97 12.61 -16.14
CA ILE A 144 4.94 12.43 -17.23
C ILE A 144 4.49 13.21 -18.49
N GLN A 145 3.23 13.65 -18.58
CA GLN A 145 2.71 14.36 -19.76
C GLN A 145 2.78 15.90 -19.73
N TYR A 146 3.35 16.53 -18.69
CA TYR A 146 3.52 17.98 -18.64
C TYR A 146 4.95 18.44 -18.37
N ASN A 147 5.93 17.78 -18.99
CA ASN A 147 7.19 18.44 -19.30
C ASN A 147 7.73 17.98 -20.64
N LYS A 148 7.41 18.73 -21.71
CA LYS A 148 8.01 18.62 -23.05
C LYS A 148 9.55 18.80 -23.06
N GLN A 149 10.19 18.94 -21.91
CA GLN A 149 11.63 19.12 -21.77
C GLN A 149 12.39 17.86 -21.32
N PHE A 150 11.71 16.77 -20.93
CA PHE A 150 12.39 15.52 -20.51
C PHE A 150 12.55 14.45 -21.60
N LEU A 151 12.15 14.73 -22.84
CA LEU A 151 12.28 13.78 -23.96
C LEU A 151 13.67 13.76 -24.64
N ILE A 152 14.71 14.40 -24.08
CA ILE A 152 16.03 14.50 -24.74
C ILE A 152 17.16 13.67 -24.06
N ILE A 153 16.97 13.08 -22.87
CA ILE A 153 18.11 12.42 -22.18
C ILE A 153 18.28 10.91 -22.53
N PHE A 154 17.42 10.28 -23.32
CA PHE A 154 17.63 8.88 -23.76
C PHE A 154 17.98 8.68 -25.24
N LEU A 155 18.60 9.68 -25.90
CA LEU A 155 19.05 9.53 -27.29
C LEU A 155 20.57 9.56 -27.55
N PHE A 156 21.43 9.66 -26.54
CA PHE A 156 22.87 9.44 -26.77
C PHE A 156 23.54 8.77 -25.58
N THR A 157 23.55 7.43 -25.62
CA THR A 157 24.73 6.53 -25.49
C THR A 157 24.25 5.10 -25.63
#